data_AF-A0A7X6YG82-F1
#
_entry.id   AF-A0A7X6YG82-F1
#
_cell.length_a   1.000
_cell.length_b   1.000
_cell.length_c   1.000
_cell.angle_alpha   90.00
_cell.angle_beta   90.00
_cell.angle_gamma   90.00
#
_symmetry.space_group_name_H-M   'P 1'
#
loop_
_entity.id
_entity.type
_entity.pdbx_description
1 polymer ?
#
loop_
_entity_poly.entity_id
_entity_poly.type
_entity_poly.pdbx_seq_one_letter_code
_entity_poly.pdbx_strand_id
1 'polypeptide(L)'
;PGTEMTVAGIDLDIPDIVQLAPDNSVSFAVAARFVPDGEEIAGTPHWSVSGGGASPASGGMETWVTVTFPETAARAPLDAGAETNSQPAVTVEVGDRKVTREVYPPVVPDPEDPAPWDNRRFIARSPGDSDPVELTYALLLSTNAVPFAWRGEPGDTVDWEIDGGTARFLVDGKEQKSVKGAQSVMVLPKGMLMTSTINAKCKSASGKRYTRQTPLRVIQIKAEPVKADLWNNGLPVNPSGFFVGGEARFLVEFAGNISKDHIHWSVAEGRATVGNADGNAPHTLTGVSAGTDTLTLDIEHYWGPPPKFNFEVYSPNPEPIPLHVGIIHSSNSVPAVSIQQVDNMIGLANSLFRQAGIRFQRVSVTNIMNDAWYDASSTNVQEQIRNCMSGTGGLEVYFTGNLEQNVYGSNNRYGIIIANNASDITLAHELGHACGWPDIYIQYGSESAITGPTSSALLPGDWNNGPGPAEYYDRYQTQAQLLTRLLMHGYPQGGRDIPSGSVYGVYRFSLQASSPIQGVLTTGLGPCGLDSLNRTPTHQ
;
A
#
# COMPACT_ATOMS: atom_id res chain seq x y z
N PRO A 1 -0.32 -39.28 -22.19
CA PRO A 1 -0.13 -38.08 -23.03
C PRO A 1 -0.55 -36.85 -22.20
N GLY A 2 0.44 -36.21 -21.60
CA GLY A 2 0.27 -35.17 -20.58
C GLY A 2 -0.26 -33.87 -21.18
N THR A 3 -1.17 -33.22 -20.47
CA THR A 3 -1.66 -31.88 -20.76
C THR A 3 -0.48 -30.91 -20.68
N GLU A 4 -0.24 -30.14 -21.74
CA GLU A 4 0.72 -29.03 -21.69
C GLU A 4 0.26 -28.02 -20.63
N MET A 5 1.13 -27.69 -19.68
CA MET A 5 0.91 -26.64 -18.67
C MET A 5 1.60 -25.36 -19.12
N THR A 6 0.95 -24.22 -18.87
CA THR A 6 1.52 -22.89 -19.08
C THR A 6 1.94 -22.29 -17.74
N VAL A 7 3.18 -21.81 -17.63
CA VAL A 7 3.76 -21.28 -16.37
C VAL A 7 4.36 -19.88 -16.57
N ALA A 8 4.12 -18.94 -15.65
CA ALA A 8 4.70 -17.59 -15.67
C ALA A 8 6.04 -17.58 -14.91
N GLY A 9 7.18 -17.55 -15.63
CA GLY A 9 8.53 -17.60 -15.03
C GLY A 9 8.83 -18.88 -14.19
N ILE A 10 10.11 -19.12 -13.83
CA ILE A 10 10.52 -20.30 -13.05
C ILE A 10 11.54 -19.88 -11.97
N ASP A 11 11.23 -20.16 -10.71
CA ASP A 11 12.18 -20.13 -9.58
C ASP A 11 12.18 -21.49 -8.86
N LEU A 12 13.32 -21.90 -8.27
CA LEU A 12 13.46 -23.16 -7.55
C LEU A 12 13.43 -22.94 -6.04
N ASP A 13 12.42 -23.49 -5.40
CA ASP A 13 12.25 -23.47 -3.95
C ASP A 13 12.87 -24.73 -3.33
N ILE A 14 14.09 -24.58 -2.81
CA ILE A 14 14.86 -25.64 -2.15
C ILE A 14 14.84 -25.34 -0.64
N PRO A 15 14.41 -26.28 0.21
CA PRO A 15 14.46 -26.12 1.65
C PRO A 15 15.90 -26.05 2.15
N ASP A 16 16.11 -25.38 3.28
CA ASP A 16 17.40 -25.43 3.97
C ASP A 16 17.68 -26.87 4.42
N ILE A 17 18.85 -27.38 4.03
CA ILE A 17 19.29 -28.72 4.41
C ILE A 17 20.00 -28.64 5.74
N VAL A 18 19.63 -29.55 6.61
CA VAL A 18 19.85 -29.40 8.05
C VAL A 18 20.42 -30.66 8.70
N GLN A 19 20.23 -31.82 8.05
CA GLN A 19 20.86 -33.07 8.44
C GLN A 19 20.96 -34.02 7.24
N LEU A 20 22.05 -34.80 7.19
CA LEU A 20 22.21 -35.90 6.25
C LEU A 20 21.95 -37.23 6.94
N ALA A 21 21.42 -38.19 6.19
CA ALA A 21 21.35 -39.58 6.59
C ALA A 21 22.78 -40.18 6.71
N PRO A 22 22.95 -41.33 7.40
CA PRO A 22 24.26 -41.95 7.60
C PRO A 22 25.04 -42.29 6.34
N ASP A 23 24.34 -42.40 5.20
CA ASP A 23 24.90 -42.61 3.86
C ASP A 23 25.23 -41.29 3.12
N ASN A 24 25.27 -40.16 3.83
CA ASN A 24 25.44 -38.81 3.30
C ASN A 24 24.34 -38.38 2.31
N SER A 25 23.18 -39.04 2.32
CA SER A 25 22.03 -38.65 1.49
C SER A 25 21.02 -37.81 2.25
N VAL A 26 20.17 -37.08 1.53
CA VAL A 26 19.02 -36.38 2.08
C VAL A 26 17.90 -36.39 1.04
N SER A 27 16.66 -36.59 1.50
CA SER A 27 15.48 -36.56 0.65
C SER A 27 14.53 -35.46 1.09
N PHE A 28 14.14 -34.59 0.16
CA PHE A 28 13.30 -33.43 0.42
C PHE A 28 12.42 -33.13 -0.80
N ALA A 29 11.28 -32.47 -0.58
CA ALA A 29 10.46 -31.98 -1.68
C ALA A 29 11.05 -30.68 -2.23
N VAL A 30 10.96 -30.51 -3.55
CA VAL A 30 11.37 -29.29 -4.26
C VAL A 30 10.23 -28.85 -5.17
N ALA A 31 10.02 -27.54 -5.27
CA ALA A 31 9.01 -26.95 -6.13
C ALA A 31 9.59 -25.92 -7.09
N ALA A 32 9.05 -25.88 -8.30
CA ALA A 32 9.22 -24.77 -9.24
C ALA A 32 8.08 -23.76 -9.02
N ARG A 33 8.40 -22.50 -8.70
CA ARG A 33 7.43 -21.45 -8.39
C ARG A 33 7.11 -20.58 -9.61
N PHE A 34 5.88 -20.08 -9.65
CA PHE A 34 5.43 -19.02 -10.56
C PHE A 34 5.97 -17.67 -10.09
N VAL A 35 6.48 -16.87 -11.02
CA VAL A 35 6.77 -15.46 -10.81
C VAL A 35 5.57 -14.67 -11.33
N PRO A 36 4.88 -13.85 -10.50
CA PRO A 36 3.65 -13.16 -10.88
C PRO A 36 3.72 -12.31 -12.17
N ASP A 37 4.92 -11.86 -12.54
CA ASP A 37 5.18 -11.01 -13.72
C ASP A 37 6.00 -11.72 -14.83
N GLY A 38 6.07 -13.06 -14.80
CA GLY A 38 6.86 -13.86 -15.75
C GLY A 38 6.17 -14.12 -17.10
N GLU A 39 6.98 -14.31 -18.15
CA GLU A 39 6.49 -14.76 -19.47
C GLU A 39 5.86 -16.16 -19.35
N GLU A 40 4.73 -16.39 -20.03
CA GLU A 40 4.05 -17.68 -20.10
C GLU A 40 4.87 -18.69 -20.93
N ILE A 41 5.25 -19.82 -20.33
CA ILE A 41 6.05 -20.88 -20.95
C ILE A 41 5.21 -22.16 -21.02
N ALA A 42 5.08 -22.76 -22.20
CA ALA A 42 4.40 -24.03 -22.40
C ALA A 42 5.39 -25.20 -22.29
N GLY A 43 5.07 -26.21 -21.48
CA GLY A 43 5.88 -27.43 -21.40
C GLY A 43 5.54 -28.31 -20.21
N THR A 44 6.01 -29.57 -20.23
CA THR A 44 5.96 -30.45 -19.06
C THR A 44 7.28 -30.37 -18.29
N PRO A 45 7.26 -30.21 -16.96
CA PRO A 45 8.48 -30.15 -16.18
C PRO A 45 9.26 -31.46 -16.17
N HIS A 46 10.57 -31.35 -16.32
CA HIS A 46 11.54 -32.42 -16.19
C HIS A 46 12.56 -32.09 -15.10
N TRP A 47 12.67 -32.97 -14.11
CA TRP A 47 13.55 -32.81 -12.96
C TRP A 47 14.79 -33.68 -13.10
N SER A 48 15.94 -33.08 -12.88
CA SER A 48 17.22 -33.80 -12.79
C SER A 48 18.02 -33.32 -11.59
N VAL A 49 18.79 -34.23 -11.01
CA VAL A 49 19.53 -34.01 -9.76
C VAL A 49 20.94 -34.55 -9.97
N SER A 50 21.96 -33.73 -9.78
CA SER A 50 23.34 -34.21 -9.85
C SER A 50 23.71 -34.93 -8.54
N GLY A 51 24.17 -36.18 -8.63
CA GLY A 51 24.52 -36.99 -7.45
C GLY A 51 23.29 -37.58 -6.72
N GLY A 52 22.16 -37.72 -7.41
CA GLY A 52 20.91 -38.12 -6.78
C GLY A 52 19.81 -38.52 -7.78
N GLY A 53 18.56 -38.47 -7.35
CA GLY A 53 17.41 -38.79 -8.18
C GLY A 53 16.18 -37.97 -7.81
N ALA A 54 15.31 -37.73 -8.78
CA ALA A 54 14.00 -37.10 -8.60
C ALA A 54 12.88 -38.13 -8.82
N SER A 55 11.84 -38.10 -8.00
CA SER A 55 10.70 -39.01 -8.09
C SER A 55 9.37 -38.29 -7.82
N PRO A 56 8.49 -38.14 -8.83
CA PRO A 56 8.68 -38.50 -10.24
C PRO A 56 9.65 -37.54 -10.96
N ALA A 57 10.45 -38.04 -11.90
CA ALA A 57 11.40 -37.24 -12.66
C ALA A 57 10.75 -36.33 -13.74
N SER A 58 9.45 -36.50 -14.00
CA SER A 58 8.72 -35.71 -15.00
C SER A 58 7.24 -35.67 -14.71
N GLY A 59 6.56 -34.59 -15.11
CA GLY A 59 5.09 -34.52 -15.15
C GLY A 59 4.44 -33.59 -14.14
N GLY A 60 5.20 -32.99 -13.22
CA GLY A 60 4.67 -32.02 -12.26
C GLY A 60 5.70 -30.94 -11.91
N MET A 61 5.23 -29.76 -11.51
CA MET A 61 6.06 -28.63 -11.04
C MET A 61 6.68 -28.86 -9.66
N GLU A 62 6.53 -30.07 -9.11
CA GLU A 62 7.06 -30.48 -7.82
C GLU A 62 7.51 -31.93 -7.88
N THR A 63 8.57 -32.25 -7.13
CA THR A 63 9.09 -33.61 -7.05
C THR A 63 9.76 -33.87 -5.70
N TRP A 64 9.92 -35.15 -5.35
CA TRP A 64 10.83 -35.54 -4.27
C TRP A 64 12.23 -35.71 -4.85
N VAL A 65 13.18 -34.98 -4.30
CA VAL A 65 14.58 -35.09 -4.67
C VAL A 65 15.31 -35.82 -3.56
N THR A 66 16.07 -36.84 -3.94
CA THR A 66 17.12 -37.43 -3.11
C THR A 66 18.47 -36.95 -3.62
N VAL A 67 19.24 -36.29 -2.78
CA VAL A 67 20.62 -35.86 -3.05
C VAL A 67 21.57 -36.73 -2.24
N THR A 68 22.67 -37.19 -2.83
CA THR A 68 23.79 -37.79 -2.10
C THR A 68 25.00 -36.88 -2.18
N PHE A 69 25.52 -36.46 -1.02
CA PHE A 69 26.72 -35.64 -0.97
C PHE A 69 27.97 -36.52 -1.02
N PRO A 70 29.02 -36.11 -1.76
CA PRO A 70 30.31 -36.79 -1.69
C PRO A 70 30.89 -36.69 -0.26
N GLU A 71 31.55 -37.75 0.23
CA GLU A 71 32.06 -37.87 1.61
C GLU A 71 32.90 -36.67 2.09
N THR A 72 33.57 -35.96 1.17
CA THR A 72 34.38 -34.77 1.47
C THR A 72 33.57 -33.49 1.68
N ALA A 73 32.37 -33.38 1.10
CA ALA A 73 31.53 -32.17 1.19
C ALA A 73 30.72 -32.12 2.50
N ALA A 74 30.38 -33.28 3.09
CA ALA A 74 29.62 -33.38 4.33
C ALA A 74 30.39 -32.94 5.60
N ARG A 75 31.68 -32.59 5.49
CA ARG A 75 32.57 -32.30 6.63
C ARG A 75 33.49 -31.09 6.48
N ALA A 76 33.45 -30.37 5.36
CA ALA A 76 34.40 -29.29 5.10
C ALA A 76 33.91 -27.96 5.72
N PRO A 77 34.72 -27.27 6.54
CA PRO A 77 34.52 -25.86 6.85
C PRO A 77 34.56 -25.04 5.55
N LEU A 78 33.73 -23.99 5.47
CA LEU A 78 33.56 -23.10 4.31
C LEU A 78 34.86 -22.45 3.75
N ASP A 79 36.01 -22.62 4.40
CA ASP A 79 37.29 -21.98 4.03
C ASP A 79 38.40 -22.92 3.53
N ALA A 80 38.13 -24.21 3.28
CA ALA A 80 39.15 -25.12 2.75
C ALA A 80 39.13 -25.16 1.21
N GLY A 81 39.95 -24.33 0.56
CA GLY A 81 40.17 -24.39 -0.88
C GLY A 81 40.81 -25.71 -1.33
N ALA A 82 40.13 -26.49 -2.19
CA ALA A 82 40.69 -27.26 -3.30
C ALA A 82 39.60 -28.02 -4.08
N GLU A 83 39.48 -27.63 -5.34
CA GLU A 83 39.00 -28.27 -6.57
C GLU A 83 38.34 -29.68 -6.58
N THR A 84 37.25 -29.76 -7.35
CA THR A 84 36.71 -30.86 -8.20
C THR A 84 35.49 -31.70 -7.81
N ASN A 85 34.85 -31.52 -6.65
CA ASN A 85 33.51 -32.11 -6.44
C ASN A 85 32.45 -31.01 -6.51
N SER A 86 31.85 -30.83 -7.69
CA SER A 86 30.69 -29.95 -7.88
C SER A 86 29.59 -30.32 -6.87
N GLN A 87 29.07 -29.32 -6.16
CA GLN A 87 27.97 -29.54 -5.22
C GLN A 87 26.79 -30.17 -5.96
N PRO A 88 26.00 -31.03 -5.28
CA PRO A 88 24.75 -31.49 -5.87
C PRO A 88 23.86 -30.29 -6.24
N ALA A 89 23.14 -30.40 -7.34
CA ALA A 89 22.26 -29.36 -7.83
C ALA A 89 20.96 -29.98 -8.31
N VAL A 90 19.87 -29.28 -8.05
CA VAL A 90 18.56 -29.61 -8.60
C VAL A 90 18.33 -28.74 -9.81
N THR A 91 17.88 -29.37 -10.89
CA THR A 91 17.55 -28.73 -12.14
C THR A 91 16.12 -29.05 -12.52
N VAL A 92 15.37 -28.01 -12.89
CA VAL A 92 14.08 -28.15 -13.56
C VAL A 92 14.17 -27.57 -14.97
N GLU A 93 13.63 -28.31 -15.94
CA GLU A 93 13.49 -27.91 -17.33
C GLU A 93 12.00 -27.86 -17.69
N VAL A 94 11.53 -26.74 -18.23
CA VAL A 94 10.14 -26.56 -18.70
C VAL A 94 10.19 -25.83 -20.04
N GLY A 95 9.71 -26.48 -21.10
CA GLY A 95 9.80 -25.93 -22.45
C GLY A 95 11.25 -25.71 -22.88
N ASP A 96 11.62 -24.48 -23.19
CA ASP A 96 12.98 -24.05 -23.54
C ASP A 96 13.75 -23.44 -22.34
N ARG A 97 13.14 -23.36 -21.16
CA ARG A 97 13.75 -22.79 -19.96
C ARG A 97 14.33 -23.88 -19.05
N LYS A 98 15.48 -23.57 -18.47
CA LYS A 98 16.21 -24.41 -17.53
C LYS A 98 16.66 -23.58 -16.34
N VAL A 99 16.30 -24.02 -15.14
CA VAL A 99 16.75 -23.42 -13.88
C VAL A 99 17.48 -24.48 -13.08
N THR A 100 18.68 -24.15 -12.61
CA THR A 100 19.52 -25.02 -11.79
C THR A 100 19.88 -24.28 -10.52
N ARG A 101 19.73 -24.94 -9.37
CA ARG A 101 20.11 -24.40 -8.07
C ARG A 101 20.95 -25.42 -7.31
N GLU A 102 22.08 -24.95 -6.80
CA GLU A 102 22.98 -25.77 -5.97
C GLU A 102 22.33 -26.08 -4.62
N VAL A 103 22.67 -27.25 -4.10
CA VAL A 103 22.23 -27.78 -2.83
C VAL A 103 23.43 -27.85 -1.92
N TYR A 104 23.38 -27.11 -0.82
CA TYR A 104 24.46 -27.04 0.13
C TYR A 104 24.29 -28.10 1.22
N PRO A 105 25.38 -28.70 1.73
CA PRO A 105 25.32 -29.57 2.89
C PRO A 105 24.90 -28.75 4.13
N PRO A 106 24.39 -29.41 5.18
CA PRO A 106 23.93 -28.71 6.36
C PRO A 106 25.02 -27.90 7.04
N VAL A 107 24.68 -26.67 7.45
CA VAL A 107 25.50 -25.86 8.35
C VAL A 107 25.49 -26.55 9.72
N VAL A 108 26.65 -26.63 10.41
CA VAL A 108 26.75 -27.26 11.74
C VAL A 108 25.74 -26.58 12.69
N PRO A 109 24.72 -27.29 13.21
CA PRO A 109 23.65 -26.68 13.98
C PRO A 109 24.11 -26.24 15.38
N ASP A 110 23.51 -25.17 15.90
CA ASP A 110 23.54 -24.87 17.33
C ASP A 110 22.82 -26.00 18.09
N PRO A 111 23.42 -26.61 19.13
CA PRO A 111 22.77 -27.66 19.92
C PRO A 111 21.47 -27.23 20.64
N GLU A 112 21.15 -25.93 20.69
CA GLU A 112 19.87 -25.42 21.21
C GLU A 112 18.77 -25.27 20.14
N ASP A 113 19.09 -25.42 18.85
CA ASP A 113 18.09 -25.35 17.78
C ASP A 113 17.25 -26.64 17.70
N PRO A 114 15.91 -26.56 17.73
CA PRO A 114 15.06 -27.73 17.60
C PRO A 114 15.30 -28.40 16.24
N ALA A 115 15.49 -29.73 16.26
CA ALA A 115 15.81 -30.50 15.06
C ALA A 115 14.79 -30.21 13.93
N PRO A 116 15.23 -29.68 12.78
CA PRO A 116 14.36 -29.29 11.66
C PRO A 116 13.76 -30.48 10.90
N TRP A 117 14.06 -31.72 11.32
CA TRP A 117 13.45 -32.95 10.84
C TRP A 117 12.82 -33.71 12.01
N ASP A 118 11.67 -33.22 12.48
CA ASP A 118 10.95 -33.81 13.62
C ASP A 118 10.10 -35.05 13.26
N ASN A 119 10.24 -35.61 12.05
CA ASN A 119 9.40 -36.68 11.50
C ASN A 119 7.90 -36.36 11.52
N ARG A 120 7.49 -35.09 11.64
CA ARG A 120 6.07 -34.73 11.65
C ARG A 120 5.57 -34.59 10.22
N ARG A 121 4.43 -35.24 10.00
CA ARG A 121 3.58 -35.06 8.82
C ARG A 121 2.65 -33.88 9.08
N PHE A 122 2.65 -32.86 8.22
CA PHE A 122 1.84 -31.64 8.40
C PHE A 122 1.54 -30.94 7.06
N ILE A 123 0.70 -29.90 7.11
CA ILE A 123 0.43 -29.00 6.00
C ILE A 123 1.32 -27.77 6.16
N ALA A 124 2.05 -27.40 5.11
CA ALA A 124 2.91 -26.22 5.01
C ALA A 124 2.34 -25.21 3.99
N ARG A 125 2.92 -24.00 3.89
CA ARG A 125 2.57 -23.04 2.83
C ARG A 125 3.26 -23.42 1.53
N SER A 126 4.45 -23.98 1.62
CA SER A 126 5.22 -24.45 0.48
C SER A 126 5.89 -25.80 0.74
N PRO A 127 6.29 -26.52 -0.32
CA PRO A 127 7.19 -27.66 -0.21
C PRO A 127 8.64 -27.25 0.15
N GLY A 128 8.91 -26.00 0.53
CA GLY A 128 10.18 -25.51 1.08
C GLY A 128 10.14 -25.28 2.59
N ASP A 129 8.96 -25.13 3.20
CA ASP A 129 8.85 -24.74 4.62
C ASP A 129 9.20 -25.89 5.58
N SER A 130 9.80 -25.54 6.72
CA SER A 130 10.12 -26.44 7.84
C SER A 130 8.99 -26.58 8.87
N ASP A 131 8.03 -25.65 8.87
CA ASP A 131 7.07 -25.50 9.97
C ASP A 131 5.61 -25.70 9.54
N PRO A 132 4.76 -26.24 10.44
CA PRO A 132 3.35 -26.44 10.16
C PRO A 132 2.58 -25.12 10.06
N VAL A 133 1.63 -25.07 9.14
CA VAL A 133 0.67 -23.98 9.03
C VAL A 133 -0.57 -24.31 9.84
N GLU A 134 -0.68 -23.65 10.99
CA GLU A 134 -1.82 -23.80 11.90
C GLU A 134 -3.03 -22.96 11.49
N LEU A 135 -2.80 -21.89 10.71
CA LEU A 135 -3.81 -20.95 10.24
C LEU A 135 -3.27 -20.20 9.02
N THR A 136 -4.16 -19.85 8.10
CA THR A 136 -3.88 -18.90 7.03
C THR A 136 -5.00 -17.88 6.90
N TYR A 137 -4.65 -16.59 6.84
CA TYR A 137 -5.55 -15.54 6.38
C TYR A 137 -5.30 -15.23 4.91
N ALA A 138 -6.37 -15.00 4.15
CA ALA A 138 -6.27 -14.55 2.77
C ALA A 138 -7.34 -13.51 2.47
N LEU A 139 -7.03 -12.60 1.55
CA LEU A 139 -7.96 -11.54 1.17
C LEU A 139 -9.19 -12.10 0.46
N LEU A 140 -10.34 -11.57 0.83
CA LEU A 140 -11.68 -11.86 0.29
C LEU A 140 -11.69 -11.97 -1.22
N LEU A 141 -11.07 -11.00 -1.87
CA LEU A 141 -11.08 -10.85 -3.32
C LEU A 141 -9.67 -10.91 -3.89
N SER A 142 -8.75 -11.58 -3.19
CA SER A 142 -7.39 -11.85 -3.67
C SER A 142 -7.45 -12.45 -5.06
N THR A 143 -6.71 -11.86 -5.98
CA THR A 143 -6.44 -12.47 -7.29
C THR A 143 -5.39 -13.58 -7.19
N ASN A 144 -4.59 -13.57 -6.12
CA ASN A 144 -3.58 -14.58 -5.84
C ASN A 144 -4.16 -15.78 -5.10
N ALA A 145 -3.81 -16.98 -5.55
CA ALA A 145 -4.09 -18.22 -4.86
C ALA A 145 -3.12 -18.41 -3.67
N VAL A 146 -3.59 -19.11 -2.65
CA VAL A 146 -2.83 -19.48 -1.47
C VAL A 146 -2.28 -20.89 -1.66
N PRO A 147 -0.96 -21.09 -1.64
CA PRO A 147 -0.38 -22.42 -1.73
C PRO A 147 -0.52 -23.17 -0.40
N PHE A 148 -0.77 -24.47 -0.51
CA PHE A 148 -0.67 -25.42 0.59
C PHE A 148 0.08 -26.65 0.09
N ALA A 149 1.01 -27.14 0.90
CA ALA A 149 1.84 -28.28 0.56
C ALA A 149 1.81 -29.33 1.66
N TRP A 150 1.96 -30.59 1.28
CA TRP A 150 2.17 -31.67 2.22
C TRP A 150 3.64 -31.76 2.56
N ARG A 151 3.94 -31.72 3.86
CA ARG A 151 5.23 -32.11 4.41
C ARG A 151 5.11 -33.46 5.08
N GLY A 152 5.89 -34.42 4.60
CA GLY A 152 5.84 -35.79 5.07
C GLY A 152 7.02 -36.61 4.56
N GLU A 153 6.88 -37.93 4.57
CA GLU A 153 7.95 -38.83 4.15
C GLU A 153 7.88 -39.13 2.64
N PRO A 154 9.01 -39.48 2.01
CA PRO A 154 9.01 -39.99 0.64
C PRO A 154 8.04 -41.16 0.46
N GLY A 155 7.26 -41.13 -0.63
CA GLY A 155 6.26 -42.16 -0.94
C GLY A 155 4.90 -41.96 -0.26
N ASP A 156 4.72 -40.90 0.53
CA ASP A 156 3.40 -40.45 0.95
C ASP A 156 2.56 -40.03 -0.28
N THR A 157 1.33 -40.53 -0.40
CA THR A 157 0.33 -40.08 -1.39
C THR A 157 -0.74 -39.25 -0.70
N VAL A 158 -1.09 -38.10 -1.27
CA VAL A 158 -1.96 -37.13 -0.60
C VAL A 158 -3.14 -36.76 -1.48
N ASP A 159 -4.33 -36.81 -0.89
CA ASP A 159 -5.56 -36.27 -1.45
C ASP A 159 -5.99 -35.04 -0.63
N TRP A 160 -6.44 -34.01 -1.32
CA TRP A 160 -6.87 -32.75 -0.73
C TRP A 160 -8.38 -32.57 -0.82
N GLU A 161 -8.99 -32.07 0.24
CA GLU A 161 -10.42 -31.75 0.30
C GLU A 161 -10.65 -30.42 1.04
N ILE A 162 -11.56 -29.59 0.52
CA ILE A 162 -12.02 -28.38 1.22
C ILE A 162 -13.38 -28.64 1.85
N ASP A 163 -13.44 -28.47 3.17
CA ASP A 163 -14.69 -28.50 3.93
C ASP A 163 -15.13 -27.09 4.31
N GLY A 164 -16.44 -26.83 4.22
CA GLY A 164 -17.02 -25.52 4.53
C GLY A 164 -16.57 -24.40 3.60
N GLY A 165 -17.10 -23.21 3.85
CA GLY A 165 -16.73 -21.97 3.13
C GLY A 165 -16.92 -22.01 1.60
N THR A 166 -16.29 -21.05 0.93
CA THR A 166 -16.34 -20.87 -0.53
C THR A 166 -15.05 -21.21 -1.24
N ALA A 167 -13.96 -21.47 -0.51
CA ALA A 167 -12.66 -21.67 -1.12
C ALA A 167 -12.66 -22.84 -2.12
N ARG A 168 -11.83 -22.75 -3.15
CA ARG A 168 -11.68 -23.78 -4.19
C ARG A 168 -10.23 -24.01 -4.50
N PHE A 169 -9.87 -25.26 -4.76
CA PHE A 169 -8.59 -25.55 -5.39
C PHE A 169 -8.61 -25.05 -6.83
N LEU A 170 -7.48 -24.52 -7.29
CA LEU A 170 -7.26 -24.17 -8.68
C LEU A 170 -6.33 -25.23 -9.28
N VAL A 171 -6.84 -26.01 -10.24
CA VAL A 171 -6.09 -27.05 -10.95
C VAL A 171 -6.33 -26.86 -12.44
N ASP A 172 -5.26 -26.60 -13.20
CA ASP A 172 -5.31 -26.35 -14.65
C ASP A 172 -6.35 -25.27 -15.03
N GLY A 173 -6.37 -24.17 -14.28
CA GLY A 173 -7.33 -23.06 -14.48
C GLY A 173 -8.78 -23.39 -14.10
N LYS A 174 -9.06 -24.59 -13.56
CA LYS A 174 -10.40 -25.02 -13.16
C LYS A 174 -10.52 -25.11 -11.65
N GLU A 175 -11.65 -24.63 -11.15
CA GLU A 175 -11.98 -24.69 -9.73
C GLU A 175 -12.48 -26.08 -9.32
N GLN A 176 -11.92 -26.63 -8.24
CA GLN A 176 -12.29 -27.94 -7.70
C GLN A 176 -12.47 -27.89 -6.18
N LYS A 177 -13.24 -28.84 -5.62
CA LYS A 177 -13.37 -29.02 -4.15
C LYS A 177 -12.46 -30.09 -3.57
N SER A 178 -11.92 -30.95 -4.43
CA SER A 178 -10.97 -31.98 -4.07
C SER A 178 -9.93 -32.17 -5.17
N VAL A 179 -8.73 -32.58 -4.78
CA VAL A 179 -7.61 -32.89 -5.67
C VAL A 179 -7.00 -34.20 -5.20
N LYS A 180 -6.59 -35.07 -6.11
CA LYS A 180 -6.04 -36.39 -5.75
C LYS A 180 -4.60 -36.54 -6.18
N GLY A 181 -3.81 -37.22 -5.34
CA GLY A 181 -2.42 -37.57 -5.63
C GLY A 181 -1.49 -36.38 -5.87
N ALA A 182 -1.81 -35.20 -5.33
CA ALA A 182 -1.01 -33.99 -5.49
C ALA A 182 -0.26 -33.68 -4.19
N GLN A 183 1.03 -33.34 -4.29
CA GLN A 183 1.83 -32.98 -3.10
C GLN A 183 1.55 -31.55 -2.62
N SER A 184 1.10 -30.67 -3.51
CA SER A 184 0.60 -29.35 -3.17
C SER A 184 -0.67 -29.00 -3.95
N VAL A 185 -1.31 -27.93 -3.50
CA VAL A 185 -2.51 -27.37 -4.10
C VAL A 185 -2.51 -25.84 -3.96
N MET A 186 -3.09 -25.17 -4.95
CA MET A 186 -3.37 -23.73 -4.91
C MET A 186 -4.83 -23.52 -4.53
N VAL A 187 -5.11 -22.63 -3.57
CA VAL A 187 -6.46 -22.38 -3.05
C VAL A 187 -6.89 -20.94 -3.30
N LEU A 188 -8.03 -20.78 -3.97
CA LEU A 188 -8.71 -19.50 -4.16
C LEU A 188 -9.69 -19.23 -3.00
N PRO A 189 -9.61 -18.07 -2.31
CA PRO A 189 -10.50 -17.71 -1.18
C PRO A 189 -11.99 -17.51 -1.55
N LYS A 190 -12.30 -17.14 -2.80
CA LYS A 190 -13.65 -17.03 -3.38
C LYS A 190 -14.64 -16.07 -2.68
N GLY A 191 -14.23 -14.85 -2.35
CA GLY A 191 -15.16 -13.70 -2.28
C GLY A 191 -16.21 -13.66 -1.16
N MET A 192 -16.20 -14.58 -0.20
CA MET A 192 -17.05 -14.51 1.00
C MET A 192 -16.23 -14.59 2.29
N LEU A 193 -16.59 -13.79 3.30
CA LEU A 193 -15.95 -13.76 4.63
C LEU A 193 -16.32 -15.01 5.43
N MET A 194 -15.75 -16.14 5.04
CA MET A 194 -15.97 -17.44 5.67
C MET A 194 -14.65 -18.13 5.96
N THR A 195 -14.71 -19.15 6.83
CA THR A 195 -13.60 -20.06 7.05
C THR A 195 -13.84 -21.33 6.23
N SER A 196 -12.82 -21.76 5.51
CA SER A 196 -12.77 -23.09 4.87
C SER A 196 -11.70 -23.92 5.58
N THR A 197 -11.89 -25.21 5.70
CA THR A 197 -10.88 -26.12 6.24
C THR A 197 -10.21 -26.85 5.10
N ILE A 198 -8.89 -26.68 4.97
CA ILE A 198 -8.06 -27.39 3.99
C ILE A 198 -7.64 -28.70 4.64
N ASN A 199 -8.09 -29.82 4.08
CA ASN A 199 -7.77 -31.15 4.54
C ASN A 199 -6.73 -31.79 3.63
N ALA A 200 -5.63 -32.27 4.19
CA ALA A 200 -4.70 -33.18 3.53
C ALA A 200 -4.90 -34.59 4.10
N LYS A 201 -5.36 -35.52 3.27
CA LYS A 201 -5.53 -36.94 3.59
C LYS A 201 -4.38 -37.70 2.95
N CYS A 202 -3.40 -38.03 3.78
CA CYS A 202 -2.22 -38.76 3.36
C CYS A 202 -2.36 -40.26 3.63
N LYS A 203 -1.92 -41.08 2.68
CA LYS A 203 -1.58 -42.49 2.87
C LYS A 203 -0.06 -42.62 2.72
N SER A 204 0.60 -43.02 3.79
CA SER A 204 2.05 -43.23 3.79
C SER A 204 2.47 -44.46 3.00
N ALA A 205 3.77 -44.56 2.70
CA ALA A 205 4.38 -45.71 2.04
C ALA A 205 4.12 -47.03 2.79
N SER A 206 4.04 -46.99 4.13
CA SER A 206 3.69 -48.14 4.98
C SER A 206 2.19 -48.49 4.98
N GLY A 207 1.36 -47.71 4.29
CA GLY A 207 -0.09 -47.88 4.20
C GLY A 207 -0.89 -47.21 5.32
N LYS A 208 -0.24 -46.60 6.31
CA LYS A 208 -0.91 -45.85 7.39
C LYS A 208 -1.51 -44.55 6.85
N ARG A 209 -2.71 -44.20 7.34
CA ARG A 209 -3.46 -43.00 6.93
C ARG A 209 -3.31 -41.88 7.97
N TYR A 210 -3.17 -40.65 7.48
CA TYR A 210 -3.08 -39.44 8.27
C TYR A 210 -4.02 -38.39 7.67
N THR A 211 -4.66 -37.61 8.54
CA THR A 211 -5.39 -36.41 8.12
C THR A 211 -4.78 -35.22 8.84
N ARG A 212 -4.57 -34.14 8.10
CA ARG A 212 -4.19 -32.84 8.63
C ARG A 212 -5.16 -31.80 8.13
N GLN A 213 -5.39 -30.79 8.96
CA GLN A 213 -6.38 -29.77 8.74
C GLN A 213 -5.76 -28.42 9.03
N THR A 214 -5.93 -27.49 8.11
CA THR A 214 -5.52 -26.09 8.29
C THR A 214 -6.70 -25.19 7.95
N PRO A 215 -7.15 -24.31 8.85
CA PRO A 215 -8.15 -23.31 8.56
C PRO A 215 -7.59 -22.24 7.61
N LEU A 216 -8.32 -22.00 6.52
CA LEU A 216 -8.17 -20.83 5.66
C LEU A 216 -9.30 -19.85 5.97
N ARG A 217 -8.95 -18.73 6.61
CA ARG A 217 -9.88 -17.65 6.95
C ARG A 217 -9.83 -16.56 5.90
N VAL A 218 -10.97 -16.30 5.29
CA VAL A 218 -11.12 -15.25 4.31
C VAL A 218 -11.44 -13.94 5.03
N ILE A 219 -10.60 -12.92 4.84
CA ILE A 219 -10.67 -11.62 5.54
C ILE A 219 -10.75 -10.46 4.56
N GLN A 220 -11.21 -9.31 5.04
CA GLN A 220 -11.10 -8.05 4.32
C GLN A 220 -10.27 -7.08 5.16
N ILE A 221 -9.38 -6.37 4.48
CA ILE A 221 -8.56 -5.31 5.05
C ILE A 221 -8.80 -4.08 4.18
N LYS A 222 -9.07 -2.93 4.79
CA LYS A 222 -9.10 -1.63 4.13
C LYS A 222 -8.07 -0.72 4.80
N ALA A 223 -7.05 -0.33 4.04
CA ALA A 223 -6.00 0.57 4.44
C ALA A 223 -5.93 1.67 3.39
N GLU A 224 -6.61 2.79 3.60
CA GLU A 224 -6.73 3.86 2.60
C GLU A 224 -5.89 5.07 3.04
N PRO A 225 -4.70 5.32 2.47
CA PRO A 225 -3.90 6.49 2.82
C PRO A 225 -4.63 7.81 2.57
N VAL A 226 -5.34 7.92 1.44
CA VAL A 226 -6.24 9.05 1.16
C VAL A 226 -7.65 8.74 1.66
N LYS A 227 -8.09 9.40 2.73
CA LYS A 227 -9.34 9.05 3.44
C LYS A 227 -10.19 10.28 3.79
N ALA A 228 -11.50 10.11 3.77
CA ALA A 228 -12.44 11.20 4.09
C ALA A 228 -12.64 11.40 5.61
N ASP A 229 -12.28 10.40 6.41
CA ASP A 229 -12.50 10.38 7.85
C ASP A 229 -11.67 11.44 8.57
N LEU A 230 -12.29 12.04 9.59
CA LEU A 230 -11.66 13.05 10.44
C LEU A 230 -11.64 12.58 11.90
N TRP A 231 -10.62 13.04 12.62
CA TRP A 231 -10.40 12.82 14.04
C TRP A 231 -10.25 14.17 14.76
N ASN A 232 -10.54 14.18 16.06
CA ASN A 232 -10.29 15.27 17.01
C ASN A 232 -10.32 16.70 16.41
N ASN A 233 -11.51 17.31 16.36
CA ASN A 233 -11.72 18.66 15.82
C ASN A 233 -11.35 18.85 14.34
N GLY A 234 -11.42 17.78 13.53
CA GLY A 234 -11.34 17.88 12.06
C GLY A 234 -9.96 17.59 11.45
N LEU A 235 -9.04 16.98 12.20
CA LEU A 235 -7.77 16.49 11.68
C LEU A 235 -7.98 15.27 10.78
N PRO A 236 -7.30 15.16 9.63
CA PRO A 236 -7.41 13.98 8.76
C PRO A 236 -6.91 12.70 9.42
N VAL A 237 -7.59 11.59 9.14
CA VAL A 237 -7.14 10.23 9.45
C VAL A 237 -6.27 9.72 8.30
N ASN A 238 -5.21 8.96 8.61
CA ASN A 238 -4.16 8.55 7.67
C ASN A 238 -3.41 9.72 7.02
N PRO A 239 -3.05 10.79 7.75
CA PRO A 239 -2.41 11.94 7.15
C PRO A 239 -1.06 11.59 6.50
N SER A 240 -0.74 12.22 5.38
CA SER A 240 0.57 12.09 4.71
C SER A 240 1.76 12.64 5.51
N GLY A 241 1.51 13.34 6.61
CA GLY A 241 2.55 13.78 7.52
C GLY A 241 2.04 14.48 8.78
N PHE A 242 2.96 14.80 9.68
CA PHE A 242 2.67 15.50 10.94
C PHE A 242 3.94 15.99 11.63
N PHE A 243 3.83 16.81 12.68
CA PHE A 243 5.00 17.36 13.38
C PHE A 243 5.54 16.44 14.49
N VAL A 244 6.86 16.50 14.73
CA VAL A 244 7.52 16.02 15.95
C VAL A 244 6.79 16.53 17.19
N GLY A 245 6.60 15.65 18.17
CA GLY A 245 5.89 15.93 19.42
C GLY A 245 4.37 15.98 19.30
N GLY A 246 3.81 15.96 18.10
CA GLY A 246 2.37 15.87 17.90
C GLY A 246 1.91 14.48 17.47
N GLU A 247 0.59 14.31 17.41
CA GLU A 247 -0.06 13.03 17.17
C GLU A 247 -0.71 12.94 15.78
N ALA A 248 -0.75 11.76 15.19
CA ALA A 248 -1.50 11.45 13.99
C ALA A 248 -2.26 10.14 14.18
N ARG A 249 -3.43 10.01 13.56
CA ARG A 249 -4.28 8.82 13.72
C ARG A 249 -4.32 8.04 12.42
N PHE A 250 -3.93 6.77 12.48
CA PHE A 250 -3.96 5.84 11.37
C PHE A 250 -5.04 4.78 11.59
N LEU A 251 -5.83 4.49 10.56
CA LEU A 251 -6.94 3.55 10.57
C LEU A 251 -6.76 2.51 9.47
N VAL A 252 -6.75 1.24 9.89
CA VAL A 252 -7.01 0.09 9.04
C VAL A 252 -8.28 -0.58 9.52
N GLU A 253 -9.22 -0.80 8.60
CA GLU A 253 -10.49 -1.47 8.90
C GLU A 253 -10.39 -2.95 8.53
N PHE A 254 -10.86 -3.81 9.42
CA PHE A 254 -10.85 -5.26 9.23
C PHE A 254 -12.27 -5.81 9.22
N ALA A 255 -12.54 -6.79 8.37
CA ALA A 255 -13.73 -7.63 8.45
C ALA A 255 -13.38 -9.12 8.34
N GLY A 256 -14.24 -9.95 8.94
CA GLY A 256 -13.98 -11.38 9.13
C GLY A 256 -13.37 -11.69 10.50
N ASN A 257 -13.05 -12.96 10.73
CA ASN A 257 -12.60 -13.46 12.03
C ASN A 257 -11.06 -13.41 12.18
N ILE A 258 -10.48 -12.23 12.00
CA ILE A 258 -9.07 -11.96 12.31
C ILE A 258 -8.89 -11.85 13.84
N SER A 259 -7.86 -12.50 14.39
CA SER A 259 -7.54 -12.34 15.81
C SER A 259 -6.83 -11.01 16.01
N LYS A 260 -7.18 -10.30 17.09
CA LYS A 260 -6.50 -9.05 17.45
C LYS A 260 -5.03 -9.29 17.81
N ASP A 261 -4.73 -10.44 18.41
CA ASP A 261 -3.38 -10.81 18.85
C ASP A 261 -2.44 -11.08 17.66
N HIS A 262 -2.98 -11.25 16.46
CA HIS A 262 -2.20 -11.46 15.23
C HIS A 262 -1.86 -10.13 14.52
N ILE A 263 -2.28 -8.99 15.05
CA ILE A 263 -2.15 -7.68 14.38
C ILE A 263 -1.05 -6.87 15.07
N HIS A 264 0.03 -6.62 14.35
CA HIS A 264 1.21 -5.94 14.87
C HIS A 264 1.55 -4.70 14.05
N TRP A 265 1.57 -3.55 14.71
CA TRP A 265 1.92 -2.28 14.08
C TRP A 265 3.38 -1.95 14.38
N SER A 266 4.11 -1.57 13.34
CA SER A 266 5.51 -1.17 13.46
C SER A 266 5.81 0.01 12.55
N VAL A 267 6.80 0.81 12.93
CA VAL A 267 7.39 1.83 12.08
C VAL A 267 8.79 1.39 11.68
N ALA A 268 9.19 1.67 10.44
CA ALA A 268 10.45 1.18 9.90
C ALA A 268 11.66 1.93 10.46
N GLU A 269 11.58 3.26 10.52
CA GLU A 269 12.73 4.13 10.79
C GLU A 269 12.72 4.74 12.20
N GLY A 270 11.65 4.51 12.98
CA GLY A 270 11.52 5.04 14.34
C GLY A 270 11.34 6.56 14.40
N ARG A 271 10.85 7.20 13.33
CA ARG A 271 10.52 8.63 13.31
C ARG A 271 9.26 8.94 14.10
N ALA A 272 8.41 7.94 14.30
CA ALA A 272 7.27 8.00 15.19
C ALA A 272 7.28 6.83 16.18
N THR A 273 6.52 6.93 17.25
CA THR A 273 6.21 5.80 18.14
C THR A 273 4.76 5.42 17.95
N VAL A 274 4.51 4.12 17.81
CA VAL A 274 3.15 3.58 17.83
C VAL A 274 2.65 3.61 19.26
N GLY A 275 1.57 4.34 19.53
CA GLY A 275 0.92 4.33 20.83
C GLY A 275 0.27 2.98 21.12
N ASN A 276 0.11 2.67 22.41
CA ASN A 276 -0.61 1.47 22.85
C ASN A 276 -2.07 1.53 22.40
N ALA A 277 -2.57 0.49 21.72
CA ALA A 277 -4.00 0.26 21.58
C ALA A 277 -4.38 -1.21 21.33
N ASP A 278 -5.53 -1.58 21.91
CA ASP A 278 -6.14 -2.92 21.91
C ASP A 278 -6.83 -3.28 20.57
N GLY A 279 -6.15 -4.00 19.67
CA GLY A 279 -6.76 -4.62 18.48
C GLY A 279 -7.16 -3.67 17.35
N ASN A 280 -8.34 -3.85 16.73
CA ASN A 280 -8.79 -3.17 15.49
C ASN A 280 -9.09 -1.65 15.61
N ALA A 281 -8.62 -0.96 16.66
CA ALA A 281 -8.85 0.48 16.83
C ALA A 281 -7.84 1.29 16.00
N PRO A 282 -8.19 2.51 15.53
CA PRO A 282 -7.20 3.35 14.89
C PRO A 282 -6.05 3.69 15.84
N HIS A 283 -4.82 3.54 15.37
CA HIS A 283 -3.60 3.76 16.14
C HIS A 283 -3.17 5.22 16.10
N THR A 284 -2.83 5.76 17.27
CA THR A 284 -2.19 7.05 17.38
C THR A 284 -0.68 6.86 17.27
N LEU A 285 -0.07 7.56 16.32
CA LEU A 285 1.38 7.72 16.22
C LEU A 285 1.78 9.06 16.83
N THR A 286 2.90 9.08 17.56
CA THR A 286 3.49 10.31 18.10
C THR A 286 4.84 10.57 17.45
N GLY A 287 5.07 11.79 16.97
CA GLY A 287 6.28 12.12 16.22
C GLY A 287 7.49 12.24 17.15
N VAL A 288 8.59 11.58 16.81
CA VAL A 288 9.82 11.51 17.63
C VAL A 288 10.93 12.34 17.00
N SER A 289 11.19 12.16 15.71
CA SER A 289 12.24 12.88 14.99
C SER A 289 11.80 13.17 13.55
N ALA A 290 12.35 14.21 12.96
CA ALA A 290 11.99 14.60 11.60
C ALA A 290 12.53 13.60 10.55
N GLY A 291 11.80 13.47 9.44
CA GLY A 291 12.12 12.61 8.30
C GLY A 291 10.95 11.72 7.88
N THR A 292 11.13 11.06 6.73
CA THR A 292 10.19 10.07 6.19
C THR A 292 10.22 8.78 7.00
N ASP A 293 9.06 8.12 7.12
CA ASP A 293 8.91 6.80 7.72
C ASP A 293 7.74 6.04 7.07
N THR A 294 7.64 4.75 7.38
CA THR A 294 6.59 3.86 6.90
C THR A 294 5.98 3.12 8.08
N LEU A 295 4.67 3.27 8.26
CA LEU A 295 3.87 2.46 9.18
C LEU A 295 3.49 1.18 8.44
N THR A 296 3.92 0.04 8.97
CA THR A 296 3.57 -1.28 8.44
C THR A 296 2.65 -2.01 9.42
N LEU A 297 1.68 -2.70 8.87
CA LEU A 297 0.76 -3.55 9.59
C LEU A 297 1.08 -5.02 9.30
N ASP A 298 1.88 -5.64 10.16
CA ASP A 298 2.10 -7.08 10.08
C ASP A 298 0.88 -7.83 10.62
N ILE A 299 0.52 -8.89 9.93
CA ILE A 299 -0.61 -9.73 10.29
C ILE A 299 -0.11 -11.17 10.30
N GLU A 300 0.04 -11.73 11.50
CA GLU A 300 0.45 -13.13 11.64
C GLU A 300 -0.50 -14.03 10.84
N HIS A 301 0.07 -15.06 10.24
CA HIS A 301 -0.63 -16.02 9.39
C HIS A 301 -1.23 -15.45 8.10
N TYR A 302 -1.06 -14.18 7.78
CA TYR A 302 -1.56 -13.61 6.53
C TYR A 302 -0.73 -14.06 5.31
N TRP A 303 -1.43 -14.33 4.21
CA TRP A 303 -0.84 -14.62 2.91
C TRP A 303 -1.07 -13.44 1.97
N GLY A 304 -0.12 -12.51 2.01
CA GLY A 304 -0.07 -11.32 1.19
C GLY A 304 0.94 -10.31 1.74
N PRO A 305 1.28 -9.28 0.97
CA PRO A 305 2.12 -8.18 1.42
C PRO A 305 1.37 -7.39 2.51
N PRO A 306 2.02 -7.00 3.61
CA PRO A 306 1.36 -6.25 4.67
C PRO A 306 0.92 -4.86 4.17
N PRO A 307 -0.24 -4.32 4.64
CA PRO A 307 -0.61 -2.94 4.38
C PRO A 307 0.45 -1.97 4.91
N LYS A 308 0.65 -0.86 4.20
CA LYS A 308 1.57 0.21 4.63
C LYS A 308 1.02 1.60 4.43
N PHE A 309 1.54 2.54 5.20
CA PHE A 309 1.33 3.98 5.03
C PHE A 309 2.68 4.68 5.06
N ASN A 310 2.99 5.44 4.02
CA ASN A 310 4.15 6.33 4.02
C ASN A 310 3.74 7.68 4.61
N PHE A 311 4.60 8.28 5.41
CA PHE A 311 4.34 9.61 5.96
C PHE A 311 5.64 10.35 6.24
N GLU A 312 5.54 11.67 6.34
CA GLU A 312 6.64 12.55 6.74
C GLU A 312 6.43 13.09 8.16
N VAL A 313 7.45 12.98 9.01
CA VAL A 313 7.48 13.68 10.29
C VAL A 313 8.27 14.97 10.13
N TYR A 314 7.63 16.11 10.35
CA TYR A 314 8.24 17.42 10.19
C TYR A 314 8.83 17.95 11.49
N SER A 315 9.89 18.75 11.38
CA SER A 315 10.47 19.47 12.52
C SER A 315 9.41 20.27 13.27
N PRO A 316 9.50 20.36 14.62
CA PRO A 316 8.53 21.11 15.38
C PRO A 316 8.66 22.60 15.08
N ASN A 317 7.53 23.32 15.04
CA ASN A 317 7.48 24.77 14.84
C ASN A 317 8.15 25.27 13.55
N PRO A 318 7.63 24.90 12.35
CA PRO A 318 8.07 25.57 11.12
C PRO A 318 7.82 27.07 11.23
N GLU A 319 8.72 27.87 10.65
CA GLU A 319 8.51 29.32 10.55
C GLU A 319 7.20 29.56 9.78
N PRO A 320 6.24 30.29 10.37
CA PRO A 320 4.93 30.42 9.76
C PRO A 320 4.98 31.34 8.55
N ILE A 321 4.25 30.96 7.49
CA ILE A 321 4.04 31.81 6.33
C ILE A 321 3.16 33.00 6.76
N PRO A 322 3.62 34.25 6.58
CA PRO A 322 2.87 35.42 6.99
C PRO A 322 1.66 35.66 6.08
N LEU A 323 0.50 35.88 6.70
CA LEU A 323 -0.76 36.25 6.04
C LEU A 323 -1.11 37.72 6.35
N HIS A 324 -1.23 38.52 5.30
CA HIS A 324 -1.67 39.90 5.33
C HIS A 324 -3.12 39.98 4.90
N VAL A 325 -4.01 40.30 5.85
CA VAL A 325 -5.46 40.19 5.64
C VAL A 325 -6.06 41.56 5.32
N GLY A 326 -6.76 41.67 4.20
CA GLY A 326 -7.64 42.80 3.87
C GLY A 326 -9.11 42.43 4.08
N ILE A 327 -9.86 43.22 4.83
CA ILE A 327 -11.31 43.03 5.02
C ILE A 327 -12.03 44.18 4.34
N ILE A 328 -12.79 43.89 3.30
CA ILE A 328 -13.53 44.90 2.54
C ILE A 328 -14.87 45.17 3.22
N HIS A 329 -15.24 46.45 3.33
CA HIS A 329 -16.51 46.88 3.88
C HIS A 329 -17.47 47.34 2.79
N SER A 330 -18.75 47.04 2.98
CA SER A 330 -19.84 47.61 2.20
C SER A 330 -20.08 49.09 2.55
N SER A 331 -20.94 49.75 1.77
CA SER A 331 -21.40 51.13 1.93
C SER A 331 -22.04 51.41 3.29
N ASN A 332 -22.61 50.39 3.93
CA ASN A 332 -23.14 50.48 5.30
C ASN A 332 -22.08 50.21 6.38
N SER A 333 -20.79 50.21 6.01
CA SER A 333 -19.65 49.87 6.87
C SER A 333 -19.69 48.44 7.43
N VAL A 334 -20.50 47.56 6.85
CA VAL A 334 -20.55 46.14 7.25
C VAL A 334 -19.33 45.43 6.66
N PRO A 335 -18.47 44.81 7.48
CA PRO A 335 -17.32 44.05 7.00
C PRO A 335 -17.77 42.78 6.28
N ALA A 336 -17.03 42.36 5.26
CA ALA A 336 -17.26 41.09 4.58
C ALA A 336 -17.15 39.89 5.54
N VAL A 337 -16.24 39.96 6.51
CA VAL A 337 -16.00 38.89 7.48
C VAL A 337 -15.55 39.49 8.82
N SER A 338 -15.83 38.80 9.92
CA SER A 338 -15.25 39.14 11.22
C SER A 338 -13.82 38.61 11.38
N ILE A 339 -13.02 39.23 12.24
CA ILE A 339 -11.66 38.75 12.56
C ILE A 339 -11.70 37.32 13.12
N GLN A 340 -12.72 36.98 13.92
CA GLN A 340 -12.87 35.63 14.47
C GLN A 340 -13.09 34.59 13.37
N GLN A 341 -13.89 34.90 12.35
CA GLN A 341 -14.06 34.00 11.20
C GLN A 341 -12.75 33.82 10.44
N VAL A 342 -11.97 34.89 10.22
CA VAL A 342 -10.63 34.79 9.62
C VAL A 342 -9.73 33.86 10.44
N ASP A 343 -9.69 34.03 11.76
CA ASP A 343 -8.87 33.21 12.66
C ASP A 343 -9.32 31.74 12.64
N ASN A 344 -10.62 31.46 12.55
CA ASN A 344 -11.15 30.10 12.41
C ASN A 344 -10.73 29.45 11.09
N MET A 345 -10.82 30.16 9.96
CA MET A 345 -10.39 29.65 8.66
C MET A 345 -8.88 29.35 8.64
N ILE A 346 -8.07 30.24 9.21
CA ILE A 346 -6.61 30.02 9.36
C ILE A 346 -6.34 28.83 10.29
N GLY A 347 -7.12 28.69 11.37
CA GLY A 347 -7.04 27.55 12.29
C GLY A 347 -7.31 26.22 11.57
N LEU A 348 -8.37 26.15 10.76
CA LEU A 348 -8.66 24.97 9.94
C LEU A 348 -7.55 24.70 8.92
N ALA A 349 -7.09 25.73 8.19
CA ALA A 349 -5.99 25.59 7.24
C ALA A 349 -4.75 25.00 7.92
N ASN A 350 -4.35 25.51 9.09
CA ASN A 350 -3.23 24.98 9.86
C ASN A 350 -3.43 23.52 10.31
N SER A 351 -4.66 23.13 10.68
CA SER A 351 -4.98 21.74 11.01
C SER A 351 -4.78 20.81 9.80
N LEU A 352 -5.12 21.24 8.59
CA LEU A 352 -4.95 20.46 7.37
C LEU A 352 -3.50 20.44 6.88
N PHE A 353 -2.85 21.61 6.82
CA PHE A 353 -1.47 21.78 6.34
C PHE A 353 -0.41 21.24 7.30
N ARG A 354 -0.80 20.80 8.50
CA ARG A 354 0.03 19.94 9.35
C ARG A 354 0.48 18.67 8.63
N GLN A 355 -0.34 18.13 7.71
CA GLN A 355 0.02 17.03 6.80
C GLN A 355 1.26 17.34 5.95
N ALA A 356 1.50 18.63 5.71
CA ALA A 356 2.48 19.13 4.77
C ALA A 356 3.67 19.85 5.45
N GLY A 357 3.68 19.88 6.78
CA GLY A 357 4.73 20.55 7.55
C GLY A 357 4.68 22.08 7.47
N ILE A 358 3.54 22.64 7.06
CA ILE A 358 3.35 24.08 6.88
C ILE A 358 2.51 24.67 8.02
N ARG A 359 2.81 25.92 8.37
CA ARG A 359 1.99 26.76 9.24
C ARG A 359 1.80 28.13 8.61
N PHE A 360 0.63 28.72 8.81
CA PHE A 360 0.28 30.08 8.45
C PHE A 360 0.01 30.91 9.69
N GLN A 361 0.36 32.19 9.63
CA GLN A 361 0.08 33.14 10.72
C GLN A 361 -0.41 34.46 10.16
N ARG A 362 -1.54 34.95 10.67
CA ARG A 362 -2.00 36.31 10.41
C ARG A 362 -1.06 37.31 11.08
N VAL A 363 -0.43 38.18 10.28
CA VAL A 363 0.52 39.20 10.76
C VAL A 363 -0.06 40.62 10.70
N SER A 364 -1.01 40.89 9.80
CA SER A 364 -1.70 42.18 9.73
C SER A 364 -3.17 42.03 9.33
N VAL A 365 -3.97 43.03 9.70
CA VAL A 365 -5.36 43.19 9.26
C VAL A 365 -5.56 44.64 8.83
N THR A 366 -6.07 44.84 7.62
CA THR A 366 -6.40 46.14 7.05
C THR A 366 -7.90 46.18 6.74
N ASN A 367 -8.64 47.12 7.33
CA ASN A 367 -10.03 47.37 6.96
C ASN A 367 -10.07 48.30 5.74
N ILE A 368 -10.63 47.81 4.64
CA ILE A 368 -10.66 48.49 3.35
C ILE A 368 -12.06 49.06 3.13
N MET A 369 -12.18 50.37 3.26
CA MET A 369 -13.44 51.11 3.10
C MET A 369 -13.69 51.45 1.63
N ASN A 370 -13.93 50.42 0.81
CA ASN A 370 -14.22 50.56 -0.61
C ASN A 370 -15.43 49.70 -1.01
N ASP A 371 -16.61 50.31 -1.00
CA ASP A 371 -17.89 49.63 -1.31
C ASP A 371 -17.90 49.03 -2.72
N ALA A 372 -17.24 49.67 -3.69
CA ALA A 372 -17.16 49.17 -5.06
C ALA A 372 -16.40 47.84 -5.17
N TRP A 373 -15.61 47.49 -4.15
CA TRP A 373 -14.88 46.22 -4.08
C TRP A 373 -15.61 45.15 -3.27
N TYR A 374 -16.72 45.50 -2.61
CA TYR A 374 -17.53 44.55 -1.84
C TYR A 374 -18.26 43.57 -2.77
N ASP A 375 -18.61 44.00 -3.97
CA ASP A 375 -19.01 43.12 -5.08
C ASP A 375 -17.80 42.92 -6.02
N ALA A 376 -17.09 41.82 -5.84
CA ALA A 376 -15.93 41.45 -6.65
C ALA A 376 -16.29 40.46 -7.77
N SER A 377 -17.51 40.50 -8.28
CA SER A 377 -17.95 39.67 -9.41
C SER A 377 -17.29 40.02 -10.75
N SER A 378 -16.58 41.16 -10.84
CA SER A 378 -15.82 41.53 -12.04
C SER A 378 -14.33 41.23 -11.87
N THR A 379 -13.72 40.61 -12.87
CA THR A 379 -12.26 40.37 -12.91
C THR A 379 -11.44 41.65 -12.74
N ASN A 380 -11.89 42.78 -13.31
CA ASN A 380 -11.23 44.08 -13.14
C ASN A 380 -11.26 44.56 -11.67
N VAL A 381 -12.37 44.34 -10.96
CA VAL A 381 -12.46 44.67 -9.53
C VAL A 381 -11.53 43.76 -8.73
N GLN A 382 -11.51 42.45 -9.03
CA GLN A 382 -10.59 41.51 -8.40
C GLN A 382 -9.12 41.89 -8.60
N GLU A 383 -8.74 42.33 -9.81
CA GLU A 383 -7.40 42.84 -10.08
C GLU A 383 -7.06 44.08 -9.26
N GLN A 384 -8.00 45.02 -9.11
CA GLN A 384 -7.79 46.20 -8.26
C GLN A 384 -7.59 45.83 -6.78
N ILE A 385 -8.38 44.89 -6.27
CA ILE A 385 -8.25 44.38 -4.91
C ILE A 385 -6.85 43.81 -4.68
N ARG A 386 -6.38 42.93 -5.57
CA ARG A 386 -5.07 42.29 -5.42
C ARG A 386 -3.88 43.22 -5.62
N ASN A 387 -4.07 44.36 -6.29
CA ASN A 387 -3.02 45.37 -6.46
C ASN A 387 -3.00 46.42 -5.32
N CYS A 388 -3.86 46.29 -4.30
CA CYS A 388 -3.95 47.31 -3.26
C CYS A 388 -2.88 47.15 -2.15
N MET A 389 -2.33 45.94 -1.98
CA MET A 389 -1.09 45.69 -1.27
C MET A 389 -0.07 45.08 -2.25
N SER A 390 1.22 45.16 -1.93
CA SER A 390 2.31 44.53 -2.70
C SER A 390 3.57 44.47 -1.85
N GLY A 391 4.49 43.54 -2.19
CA GLY A 391 5.80 43.46 -1.53
C GLY A 391 5.74 43.20 -0.02
N THR A 392 4.69 42.54 0.47
CA THR A 392 4.47 42.28 1.90
C THR A 392 5.42 41.26 2.50
N GLY A 393 6.11 40.47 1.66
CA GLY A 393 6.98 39.37 2.09
C GLY A 393 6.20 38.12 2.53
N GLY A 394 4.91 38.05 2.21
CA GLY A 394 4.00 36.98 2.59
C GLY A 394 2.90 36.72 1.58
N LEU A 395 1.83 36.08 2.04
CA LEU A 395 0.60 35.91 1.26
C LEU A 395 -0.42 36.97 1.64
N GLU A 396 -1.10 37.48 0.64
CA GLU A 396 -2.13 38.51 0.75
C GLU A 396 -3.51 37.87 0.56
N VAL A 397 -4.40 38.07 1.53
CA VAL A 397 -5.73 37.46 1.57
C VAL A 397 -6.78 38.54 1.77
N TYR A 398 -7.70 38.68 0.82
CA TYR A 398 -8.72 39.70 0.78
C TYR A 398 -10.11 39.09 0.94
N PHE A 399 -10.90 39.59 1.87
CA PHE A 399 -12.28 39.15 2.09
C PHE A 399 -13.25 40.17 1.51
N THR A 400 -14.15 39.71 0.65
CA THR A 400 -15.15 40.52 -0.06
C THR A 400 -16.57 40.00 0.16
N GLY A 401 -17.59 40.76 -0.20
CA GLY A 401 -18.99 40.37 -0.08
C GLY A 401 -19.33 39.20 -0.99
N ASN A 402 -19.02 39.30 -2.28
CA ASN A 402 -19.29 38.22 -3.24
C ASN A 402 -18.28 38.20 -4.39
N LEU A 403 -18.15 37.04 -5.01
CA LEU A 403 -17.44 36.82 -6.26
C LEU A 403 -18.44 36.49 -7.37
N GLU A 404 -17.94 36.08 -8.54
CA GLU A 404 -18.72 35.51 -9.62
C GLU A 404 -19.59 34.33 -9.14
N GLN A 405 -20.68 34.06 -9.85
CA GLN A 405 -21.61 32.99 -9.46
C GLN A 405 -20.87 31.64 -9.36
N ASN A 406 -21.07 30.92 -8.24
CA ASN A 406 -20.42 29.64 -7.92
C ASN A 406 -18.89 29.71 -7.72
N VAL A 407 -18.33 30.91 -7.53
CA VAL A 407 -16.93 31.11 -7.15
C VAL A 407 -16.89 31.58 -5.70
N TYR A 408 -16.10 30.91 -4.86
CA TYR A 408 -15.98 31.23 -3.43
C TYR A 408 -14.58 31.72 -3.05
N GLY A 409 -13.59 31.35 -3.84
CA GLY A 409 -12.20 31.75 -3.71
C GLY A 409 -11.59 32.02 -5.08
N SER A 410 -10.56 32.86 -5.11
CA SER A 410 -9.79 33.10 -6.33
C SER A 410 -8.36 33.50 -5.98
N ASN A 411 -7.39 32.72 -6.44
CA ASN A 411 -5.97 32.92 -6.24
C ASN A 411 -5.23 33.35 -7.52
N ASN A 412 -4.29 34.28 -7.37
CA ASN A 412 -3.18 34.44 -8.30
C ASN A 412 -1.89 34.92 -7.63
N ARG A 413 -0.84 35.15 -8.43
CA ARG A 413 0.49 35.63 -7.99
C ARG A 413 0.49 36.93 -7.17
N TYR A 414 -0.59 37.70 -7.18
CA TYR A 414 -0.75 38.96 -6.46
C TYR A 414 -1.65 38.84 -5.22
N GLY A 415 -2.47 37.80 -5.07
CA GLY A 415 -3.45 37.78 -4.00
C GLY A 415 -4.46 36.65 -4.05
N ILE A 416 -4.97 36.29 -2.87
CA ILE A 416 -6.13 35.43 -2.66
C ILE A 416 -7.34 36.31 -2.34
N ILE A 417 -8.48 36.08 -2.99
CA ILE A 417 -9.76 36.71 -2.66
C ILE A 417 -10.72 35.63 -2.18
N ILE A 418 -11.43 35.87 -1.07
CA ILE A 418 -12.42 34.97 -0.48
C ILE A 418 -13.76 35.71 -0.34
N ALA A 419 -14.84 35.08 -0.80
CA ALA A 419 -16.20 35.62 -0.64
C ALA A 419 -16.73 35.40 0.79
N ASN A 420 -17.66 36.26 1.25
CA ASN A 420 -18.17 36.19 2.63
C ASN A 420 -18.98 34.93 2.96
N ASN A 421 -19.50 34.26 1.92
CA ASN A 421 -20.30 33.05 2.01
C ASN A 421 -19.47 31.79 1.72
N ALA A 422 -18.16 31.93 1.57
CA ALA A 422 -17.24 30.82 1.41
C ALA A 422 -17.26 29.93 2.68
N SER A 423 -17.13 28.63 2.49
CA SER A 423 -16.94 27.70 3.59
C SER A 423 -15.52 27.81 4.14
N ASP A 424 -15.32 27.38 5.40
CA ASP A 424 -14.00 27.50 6.06
C ASP A 424 -12.86 26.82 5.30
N ILE A 425 -13.14 25.77 4.52
CA ILE A 425 -12.14 25.04 3.74
C ILE A 425 -11.66 25.80 2.50
N THR A 426 -12.44 26.77 2.03
CA THR A 426 -12.10 27.55 0.82
C THR A 426 -10.75 28.24 0.97
N LEU A 427 -10.46 28.83 2.13
CA LEU A 427 -9.15 29.45 2.36
C LEU A 427 -8.01 28.42 2.29
N ALA A 428 -8.20 27.22 2.85
CA ALA A 428 -7.18 26.18 2.78
C ALA A 428 -6.91 25.72 1.34
N HIS A 429 -7.96 25.62 0.53
CA HIS A 429 -7.85 25.31 -0.90
C HIS A 429 -7.07 26.41 -1.67
N GLU A 430 -7.42 27.68 -1.47
CA GLU A 430 -6.70 28.81 -2.12
C GLU A 430 -5.25 28.95 -1.64
N LEU A 431 -4.97 28.59 -0.38
CA LEU A 431 -3.61 28.49 0.13
C LEU A 431 -2.84 27.35 -0.56
N GLY A 432 -3.50 26.26 -0.92
CA GLY A 432 -2.93 25.20 -1.75
C GLY A 432 -2.46 25.71 -3.11
N HIS A 433 -3.28 26.55 -3.77
CA HIS A 433 -2.85 27.25 -4.99
C HIS A 433 -1.64 28.16 -4.78
N ALA A 434 -1.60 28.91 -3.68
CA ALA A 434 -0.43 29.73 -3.34
C ALA A 434 0.83 28.87 -3.14
N CYS A 435 0.65 27.64 -2.62
CA CYS A 435 1.71 26.64 -2.50
C CYS A 435 2.03 25.91 -3.82
N GLY A 436 1.46 26.34 -4.95
CA GLY A 436 1.80 25.84 -6.29
C GLY A 436 0.95 24.67 -6.78
N TRP A 437 -0.05 24.22 -6.02
CA TRP A 437 -0.90 23.11 -6.44
C TRP A 437 -2.01 23.55 -7.41
N PRO A 438 -2.28 22.78 -8.49
CA PRO A 438 -3.43 22.99 -9.35
C PRO A 438 -4.69 22.42 -8.71
N ASP A 439 -5.84 22.80 -9.26
CA ASP A 439 -7.06 22.03 -9.05
C ASP A 439 -6.93 20.64 -9.67
N ILE A 440 -7.56 19.66 -9.03
CA ILE A 440 -7.78 18.32 -9.57
C ILE A 440 -9.26 18.00 -9.68
N TYR A 441 -9.64 17.41 -10.82
CA TYR A 441 -11.00 17.18 -11.24
C TYR A 441 -11.20 15.73 -11.66
N ILE A 442 -12.43 15.24 -11.47
CA ILE A 442 -12.90 13.99 -12.07
C ILE A 442 -13.10 14.18 -13.58
N GLN A 443 -13.60 15.35 -13.97
CA GLN A 443 -13.82 15.74 -15.35
C GLN A 443 -13.79 17.26 -15.42
N TYR A 444 -13.17 17.81 -16.46
CA TYR A 444 -13.21 19.26 -16.71
C TYR A 444 -13.03 19.56 -18.21
N GLY A 445 -13.74 20.57 -18.72
CA GLY A 445 -13.65 20.97 -20.12
C GLY A 445 -13.99 19.82 -21.09
N SER A 446 -13.10 19.57 -22.05
CA SER A 446 -13.22 18.51 -23.05
C SER A 446 -12.65 17.15 -22.61
N GLU A 447 -12.04 17.08 -21.43
CA GLU A 447 -11.42 15.84 -20.96
C GLU A 447 -12.48 14.80 -20.59
N SER A 448 -12.13 13.53 -20.79
CA SER A 448 -12.98 12.41 -20.40
C SER A 448 -13.03 12.28 -18.88
N ALA A 449 -14.16 11.84 -18.35
CA ALA A 449 -14.29 11.56 -16.93
C ALA A 449 -13.33 10.44 -16.51
N ILE A 450 -12.65 10.64 -15.39
CA ILE A 450 -11.85 9.60 -14.74
C ILE A 450 -12.79 8.49 -14.26
N THR A 451 -12.45 7.24 -14.58
CA THR A 451 -13.23 6.06 -14.23
C THR A 451 -12.32 4.93 -13.77
N GLY A 452 -12.93 3.85 -13.28
CA GLY A 452 -12.22 2.65 -12.85
C GLY A 452 -11.76 2.67 -11.39
N PRO A 453 -11.22 1.53 -10.92
CA PRO A 453 -10.69 1.41 -9.57
C PRO A 453 -9.46 2.31 -9.37
N THR A 454 -9.10 2.57 -8.11
CA THR A 454 -7.77 3.06 -7.76
C THR A 454 -6.69 2.07 -8.26
N SER A 455 -5.43 2.52 -8.33
CA SER A 455 -4.26 1.64 -8.55
C SER A 455 -2.94 2.33 -8.22
N SER A 456 -1.87 1.54 -8.09
CA SER A 456 -0.51 2.05 -7.85
C SER A 456 -0.06 3.02 -8.95
N ALA A 457 -0.51 2.84 -10.18
CA ALA A 457 -0.23 3.76 -11.28
C ALA A 457 -0.97 5.10 -11.15
N LEU A 458 -2.14 5.10 -10.49
CA LEU A 458 -2.97 6.30 -10.32
C LEU A 458 -2.65 7.07 -9.02
N LEU A 459 -2.07 6.40 -8.03
CA LEU A 459 -1.76 6.93 -6.70
C LEU A 459 -0.39 6.41 -6.22
N PRO A 460 0.72 6.69 -6.94
CA PRO A 460 2.00 6.06 -6.64
C PRO A 460 2.55 6.40 -5.26
N GLY A 461 2.36 7.65 -4.79
CA GLY A 461 2.82 8.09 -3.46
C GLY A 461 2.00 7.51 -2.30
N ASP A 462 0.74 7.17 -2.57
CA ASP A 462 -0.26 6.74 -1.59
C ASP A 462 -0.67 5.28 -1.80
N TRP A 463 0.15 4.49 -2.51
CA TRP A 463 -0.10 3.07 -2.69
C TRP A 463 0.23 2.28 -1.43
N ASN A 464 -0.81 1.69 -0.84
CA ASN A 464 -0.83 1.02 0.46
C ASN A 464 -0.24 -0.41 0.48
N ASN A 465 0.54 -0.78 -0.54
CA ASN A 465 1.13 -2.12 -0.73
C ASN A 465 0.16 -3.24 -1.14
N GLY A 466 -1.06 -2.93 -1.56
CA GLY A 466 -2.00 -3.93 -2.08
C GLY A 466 -1.41 -4.72 -3.27
N PRO A 467 -1.57 -6.06 -3.34
CA PRO A 467 -1.05 -6.88 -4.44
C PRO A 467 -1.76 -6.74 -5.80
N GLY A 468 -2.83 -5.95 -5.88
CA GLY A 468 -3.66 -5.80 -7.07
C GLY A 468 -4.31 -4.42 -7.11
N PRO A 469 -5.04 -4.08 -8.19
CA PRO A 469 -5.32 -2.69 -8.54
C PRO A 469 -6.04 -1.90 -7.45
N ALA A 470 -6.96 -2.48 -6.69
CA ALA A 470 -7.60 -1.79 -5.55
C ALA A 470 -7.42 -2.56 -4.24
N GLU A 471 -6.42 -3.45 -4.17
CA GLU A 471 -6.24 -4.26 -2.98
C GLU A 471 -5.86 -3.33 -1.81
N TYR A 472 -6.55 -3.48 -0.67
CA TYR A 472 -6.62 -2.57 0.49
C TYR A 472 -7.33 -1.22 0.33
N TYR A 473 -7.63 -0.75 -0.87
CA TYR A 473 -8.71 0.23 -1.00
C TYR A 473 -10.07 -0.47 -0.96
N ASP A 474 -11.15 0.24 -0.66
CA ASP A 474 -12.46 -0.32 -0.93
C ASP A 474 -12.58 -0.62 -2.45
N ARG A 475 -12.91 -1.86 -2.83
CA ARG A 475 -12.95 -2.27 -4.24
C ARG A 475 -14.07 -1.57 -5.03
N TYR A 476 -15.03 -0.98 -4.34
CA TYR A 476 -16.06 -0.12 -4.95
C TYR A 476 -15.66 1.35 -4.98
N GLN A 477 -14.56 1.72 -4.31
CA GLN A 477 -13.97 3.04 -4.42
C GLN A 477 -13.35 3.18 -5.81
N THR A 478 -13.91 4.08 -6.59
CA THR A 478 -13.35 4.51 -7.86
C THR A 478 -12.31 5.59 -7.64
N GLN A 479 -11.40 5.77 -8.61
CA GLN A 479 -10.49 6.91 -8.60
C GLN A 479 -11.27 8.23 -8.54
N ALA A 480 -12.40 8.34 -9.23
CA ALA A 480 -13.27 9.51 -9.20
C ALA A 480 -13.76 9.86 -7.78
N GLN A 481 -14.24 8.88 -7.03
CA GLN A 481 -14.67 9.08 -5.65
C GLN A 481 -13.48 9.39 -4.71
N LEU A 482 -12.26 8.96 -5.05
CA LEU A 482 -11.09 9.28 -4.24
C LEU A 482 -10.68 10.74 -4.44
N LEU A 483 -10.77 11.25 -5.67
CA LEU A 483 -10.48 12.65 -5.98
C LEU A 483 -11.33 13.63 -5.16
N THR A 484 -12.57 13.27 -4.81
CA THR A 484 -13.42 14.15 -3.97
C THR A 484 -12.95 14.26 -2.52
N ARG A 485 -12.00 13.41 -2.08
CA ARG A 485 -11.42 13.43 -0.72
C ARG A 485 -10.28 14.43 -0.59
N LEU A 486 -9.70 14.85 -1.71
CA LEU A 486 -8.52 15.73 -1.76
C LEU A 486 -8.90 17.18 -1.47
N LEU A 487 -8.01 17.89 -0.79
CA LEU A 487 -8.11 19.34 -0.55
C LEU A 487 -8.20 20.13 -1.86
N MET A 488 -7.44 19.71 -2.87
CA MET A 488 -7.36 20.39 -4.17
C MET A 488 -8.45 19.98 -5.15
N HIS A 489 -9.50 19.28 -4.70
CA HIS A 489 -10.63 18.97 -5.58
C HIS A 489 -11.33 20.27 -6.01
N GLY A 490 -11.33 20.57 -7.31
CA GLY A 490 -11.73 21.88 -7.84
C GLY A 490 -13.23 22.20 -7.84
N TYR A 491 -14.05 21.48 -7.05
CA TYR A 491 -15.46 21.77 -6.86
C TYR A 491 -15.75 22.15 -5.40
N PRO A 492 -16.83 22.90 -5.10
CA PRO A 492 -17.11 23.45 -3.77
C PRO A 492 -17.25 22.44 -2.61
N GLN A 493 -17.25 21.15 -2.91
CA GLN A 493 -17.29 20.05 -1.95
C GLN A 493 -15.95 19.28 -1.90
N GLY A 494 -14.83 20.00 -1.99
CA GLY A 494 -13.52 19.41 -1.80
C GLY A 494 -13.36 18.76 -0.43
N GLY A 495 -12.48 17.77 -0.36
CA GLY A 495 -12.17 17.09 0.88
C GLY A 495 -11.04 17.78 1.64
N ARG A 496 -10.46 17.08 2.61
CA ARG A 496 -9.49 17.65 3.57
C ARG A 496 -8.12 16.98 3.50
N ASP A 497 -8.00 15.96 2.67
CA ASP A 497 -6.82 15.12 2.56
C ASP A 497 -5.75 15.79 1.69
N ILE A 498 -4.50 15.73 2.13
CA ILE A 498 -3.34 16.13 1.34
C ILE A 498 -2.56 14.84 1.05
N PRO A 499 -2.50 14.39 -0.21
CA PRO A 499 -1.85 13.13 -0.57
C PRO A 499 -0.33 13.24 -0.44
N SER A 500 0.33 12.10 -0.22
CA SER A 500 1.78 12.02 -0.07
C SER A 500 2.50 12.37 -1.38
N GLY A 501 1.83 12.19 -2.52
CA GLY A 501 2.36 12.57 -3.83
C GLY A 501 1.29 12.92 -4.84
N SER A 502 1.71 13.03 -6.10
CA SER A 502 0.84 13.33 -7.23
C SER A 502 -0.25 12.28 -7.43
N VAL A 503 -1.45 12.73 -7.78
CA VAL A 503 -2.65 11.88 -7.94
C VAL A 503 -3.17 11.96 -9.36
N TYR A 504 -3.56 10.82 -9.95
CA TYR A 504 -4.10 10.81 -11.30
C TYR A 504 -5.50 11.44 -11.36
N GLY A 505 -5.62 12.48 -12.18
CA GLY A 505 -6.87 13.17 -12.42
C GLY A 505 -6.78 14.10 -13.64
N VAL A 506 -7.86 14.82 -13.90
CA VAL A 506 -7.82 15.96 -14.81
C VAL A 506 -7.37 17.16 -13.97
N TYR A 507 -6.29 17.83 -14.33
CA TYR A 507 -5.82 18.98 -13.58
C TYR A 507 -5.52 20.16 -14.50
N ARG A 508 -5.58 21.34 -13.91
CA ARG A 508 -5.29 22.59 -14.61
C ARG A 508 -4.54 23.50 -13.66
N PHE A 509 -3.34 23.92 -14.07
CA PHE A 509 -2.68 25.01 -13.38
C PHE A 509 -3.48 26.29 -13.56
N SER A 510 -3.69 27.01 -12.46
CA SER A 510 -4.17 28.37 -12.54
C SER A 510 -3.29 29.14 -13.54
N LEU A 511 -3.93 29.82 -14.48
CA LEU A 511 -3.27 30.69 -15.47
C LEU A 511 -2.40 31.76 -14.81
N GLN A 512 -2.56 31.98 -13.50
CA GLN A 512 -1.99 33.07 -12.76
C GLN A 512 -1.20 32.64 -11.49
N ALA A 513 -1.05 31.34 -11.24
CA ALA A 513 -0.14 30.81 -10.21
C ALA A 513 1.31 30.76 -10.75
N SER A 514 2.29 30.67 -9.86
CA SER A 514 3.73 30.53 -10.17
C SER A 514 4.10 29.15 -10.77
N SER A 515 3.28 28.63 -11.67
CA SER A 515 3.53 27.39 -12.40
C SER A 515 4.35 27.65 -13.68
N PRO A 516 5.34 26.81 -14.01
CA PRO A 516 6.08 26.90 -15.27
C PRO A 516 5.23 26.60 -16.52
N ILE A 517 4.00 26.11 -16.36
CA ILE A 517 3.10 25.73 -17.48
C ILE A 517 1.74 26.42 -17.29
N GLN A 518 1.52 27.53 -17.99
CA GLN A 518 0.23 28.23 -17.97
C GLN A 518 -0.86 27.43 -18.70
N GLY A 519 -1.96 27.15 -18.00
CA GLY A 519 -3.27 26.94 -18.63
C GLY A 519 -3.50 25.67 -19.42
N VAL A 520 -2.54 24.73 -19.47
CA VAL A 520 -2.72 23.46 -20.16
C VAL A 520 -3.57 22.54 -19.27
N LEU A 521 -4.82 22.35 -19.69
CA LEU A 521 -5.67 21.29 -19.16
C LEU A 521 -5.02 19.95 -19.52
N THR A 522 -4.74 19.14 -18.50
CA THR A 522 -3.98 17.89 -18.66
C THR A 522 -4.68 16.78 -17.89
N THR A 523 -4.69 15.58 -18.46
CA THR A 523 -5.07 14.34 -17.76
C THR A 523 -3.81 13.56 -17.43
N GLY A 524 -3.60 13.23 -16.16
CA GLY A 524 -2.39 12.54 -15.70
C GLY A 524 -2.18 12.67 -14.20
N LEU A 525 -0.96 12.36 -13.74
CA LEU A 525 -0.56 12.61 -12.35
C LEU A 525 -0.48 14.13 -12.11
N GLY A 526 -1.48 14.64 -11.39
CA GLY A 526 -1.59 16.04 -11.00
C GLY A 526 -0.72 16.33 -9.76
N PRO A 527 0.09 17.40 -9.78
CA PRO A 527 0.98 17.76 -8.68
C PRO A 527 0.21 18.44 -7.55
N CYS A 528 -0.56 17.68 -6.79
CA CYS A 528 -1.39 18.15 -5.68
C CYS A 528 -1.02 17.51 -4.32
N GLY A 529 0.19 16.93 -4.23
CA GLY A 529 0.70 16.26 -3.03
C GLY A 529 2.00 16.85 -2.51
N LEU A 530 2.58 16.21 -1.50
CA LEU A 530 3.79 16.70 -0.81
C LEU A 530 5.03 16.81 -1.72
N ASP A 531 5.08 16.01 -2.77
CA ASP A 531 6.14 15.93 -3.78
C ASP A 531 6.32 17.22 -4.62
N SER A 532 5.28 18.05 -4.68
CA SER A 532 5.18 19.20 -5.57
C SER A 532 4.92 20.52 -4.82
N LEU A 533 4.90 20.45 -3.49
CA LEU A 533 4.55 21.56 -2.61
C LEU A 533 5.65 22.63 -2.53
N ASN A 534 5.31 23.88 -2.81
CA ASN A 534 6.10 25.04 -2.42
C ASN A 534 5.85 25.40 -0.95
N ARG A 535 6.87 25.25 -0.10
CA ARG A 535 6.79 25.51 1.35
C ARG A 535 7.10 26.95 1.75
N THR A 536 7.51 27.79 0.80
CA THR A 536 7.80 29.22 1.03
C THR A 536 7.09 30.09 -0.01
N PRO A 537 5.76 30.04 -0.11
CA PRO A 537 5.01 30.83 -1.06
C PRO A 537 4.94 32.29 -0.62
N THR A 538 5.04 33.21 -1.58
CA THR A 538 4.89 34.66 -1.39
C THR A 538 4.17 35.26 -2.60
N HIS A 539 3.33 36.27 -2.38
CA HIS A 539 2.80 37.09 -3.47
C HIS A 539 3.80 38.20 -3.85
N GLN A 540 3.65 38.72 -5.07
CA GLN A 540 4.53 39.74 -5.66
C GLN A 540 4.29 41.15 -5.11
#